data_AF-A0A2D9Y1E0-F1
#
_entry.id   AF-A0A2D9Y1E0-F1
#
_cell.length_a   1.000
_cell.length_b   1.000
_cell.length_c   1.000
_cell.angle_alpha   90.00
_cell.angle_beta   90.00
_cell.angle_gamma   90.00
#
_symmetry.space_group_name_H-M   'P 1'
#
loop_
_entity.id
_entity.type
_entity.pdbx_description
1 polymer ?
#
loop_
_entity_poly.entity_id
_entity_poly.type
_entity_poly.pdbx_seq_one_letter_code
_entity_poly.pdbx_strand_id
1 'polypeptide(L)'
;MKTMKNLSKCILIAVLTLFIISCEGEDGPAGPAGLQGEQGPQGDQGPQGDPGTANVIYSDWITRDFENEAASETNEQLLTSFTTGEFDLAEDILLVFGRREVNAIVSEVRQLPFILAGQSEYYGFEVASFSGGSSLRVEVSTLDGGTNLFTFFDEFRYVIIPGGQAAGKSTQDLQKMSYEEVTKVFNIK
;
A
#
# COMPACT_ATOMS: atom_id res chain seq x y z
N MET A 1 79.35 -34.62 -78.52
CA MET A 1 78.67 -35.26 -77.36
C MET A 1 78.70 -34.47 -76.04
N LYS A 2 79.23 -33.23 -75.96
CA LYS A 2 79.24 -32.43 -74.70
C LYS A 2 77.95 -31.63 -74.45
N THR A 3 77.17 -31.33 -75.49
CA THR A 3 75.96 -30.49 -75.43
C THR A 3 74.72 -31.19 -74.85
N MET A 4 74.60 -32.52 -74.98
CA MET A 4 73.45 -33.26 -74.44
C MET A 4 73.46 -33.44 -72.91
N LYS A 5 74.63 -33.34 -72.26
CA LYS A 5 74.72 -33.40 -70.78
C LYS A 5 74.19 -32.14 -70.09
N ASN A 6 74.20 -31.00 -70.76
CA ASN A 6 73.70 -29.74 -70.20
C ASN A 6 72.17 -29.60 -70.36
N LEU A 7 71.60 -30.21 -71.42
CA LEU A 7 70.16 -30.23 -71.65
C LEU A 7 69.39 -31.04 -70.59
N SER A 8 69.95 -32.18 -70.15
CA SER A 8 69.38 -32.99 -69.07
C SER A 8 69.39 -32.28 -67.72
N LYS A 9 70.41 -31.46 -67.44
CA LYS A 9 70.47 -30.62 -66.23
C LYS A 9 69.42 -29.50 -66.26
N CYS A 10 69.18 -28.89 -67.42
CA CYS A 10 68.13 -27.88 -67.58
C CYS A 10 66.72 -28.47 -67.39
N ILE A 11 66.47 -29.68 -67.87
CA ILE A 11 65.19 -30.38 -67.68
C ILE A 11 64.98 -30.75 -66.20
N LEU A 12 66.03 -31.20 -65.50
CA LEU A 12 65.93 -31.54 -64.07
C LEU A 12 65.68 -30.29 -63.20
N ILE A 13 66.32 -29.16 -63.53
CA ILE A 13 66.09 -27.88 -62.85
C ILE A 13 64.67 -27.36 -63.14
N ALA A 14 64.18 -27.48 -64.37
CA ALA A 14 62.82 -27.10 -64.73
C ALA A 14 61.76 -27.92 -63.99
N VAL A 15 61.99 -29.22 -63.80
CA VAL A 15 61.08 -30.09 -63.04
C VAL A 15 61.13 -29.79 -61.53
N LEU A 16 62.31 -29.46 -60.96
CA LEU A 16 62.39 -29.03 -59.56
C LEU A 16 61.71 -27.69 -59.30
N THR A 17 61.74 -26.75 -60.25
CA THR A 17 61.03 -25.46 -60.10
C THR A 17 59.51 -25.59 -60.18
N LEU A 18 58.99 -26.65 -60.81
CA LEU A 18 57.55 -26.94 -60.87
C LEU A 18 56.97 -27.45 -59.54
N PHE A 19 57.79 -28.03 -58.65
CA PHE A 19 57.34 -28.50 -57.33
C PHE A 19 57.19 -27.38 -56.28
N ILE A 20 57.82 -26.22 -56.48
CA ILE A 20 57.88 -25.14 -55.48
C ILE A 20 56.69 -24.18 -55.59
N ILE A 21 55.88 -24.29 -56.66
CA ILE A 21 54.71 -23.42 -56.92
C ILE A 21 53.41 -24.04 -56.36
N SER A 22 53.45 -25.30 -55.91
CA SER A 22 52.24 -26.05 -55.50
C SER A 22 51.89 -25.92 -54.01
N CYS A 23 52.28 -24.83 -53.33
CA CYS A 23 52.04 -24.67 -51.88
C CYS A 23 51.51 -23.27 -51.54
N GLU A 24 50.46 -22.83 -52.23
CA GLU A 24 49.55 -21.80 -51.71
C GLU A 24 48.37 -22.54 -51.06
N GLY A 25 48.45 -22.71 -49.74
CA GLY A 25 47.30 -23.16 -48.95
C GLY A 25 46.33 -22.00 -48.81
N GLU A 26 45.08 -22.20 -49.18
CA GLU A 26 44.01 -21.22 -49.02
C GLU A 26 43.87 -20.83 -47.53
N ASP A 27 43.76 -19.54 -47.23
CA ASP A 27 43.48 -19.08 -45.87
C ASP A 27 42.21 -19.78 -45.36
N GLY A 28 42.33 -20.46 -44.21
CA GLY A 28 41.24 -21.23 -43.64
C GLY A 28 40.00 -20.38 -43.39
N PRO A 29 38.79 -20.96 -43.45
CA PRO A 29 37.55 -20.20 -43.25
C PRO A 29 37.54 -19.49 -41.90
N ALA A 30 36.98 -18.28 -41.87
CA ALA A 30 36.78 -17.54 -40.62
C ALA A 30 36.03 -18.40 -39.59
N GLY A 31 36.54 -18.42 -38.35
CA GLY A 31 35.93 -19.19 -37.27
C GLY A 31 34.47 -18.79 -37.03
N PRO A 32 33.64 -19.70 -36.50
CA PRO A 32 32.24 -19.41 -36.21
C PRO A 32 32.11 -18.24 -35.21
N ALA A 33 31.04 -17.44 -35.37
CA ALA A 33 30.72 -16.38 -34.42
C ALA A 33 30.54 -16.95 -33.01
N GLY A 34 31.05 -16.24 -32.00
CA GLY A 34 30.91 -16.64 -30.60
C GLY A 34 29.45 -16.75 -30.18
N LEU A 35 29.16 -17.70 -29.28
CA LEU A 35 27.81 -17.89 -28.74
C LEU A 35 27.33 -16.62 -28.02
N GLN A 36 26.05 -16.28 -28.21
CA GLN A 36 25.42 -15.17 -27.48
C GLN A 36 25.41 -15.50 -25.98
N GLY A 37 25.81 -14.52 -25.15
CA GLY A 37 25.84 -14.67 -23.70
C GLY A 37 24.47 -15.03 -23.14
N GLU A 38 24.45 -15.90 -22.13
CA GLU A 38 23.21 -16.30 -21.46
C GLU A 38 22.52 -15.10 -20.83
N GLN A 39 21.19 -15.10 -20.86
CA GLN A 39 20.39 -14.08 -20.17
C GLN A 39 20.68 -14.15 -18.67
N GLY A 40 20.93 -12.99 -18.06
CA GLY A 40 21.18 -12.90 -16.62
C GLY A 40 20.02 -13.46 -15.79
N PRO A 41 20.29 -13.93 -14.56
CA PRO A 41 19.25 -14.45 -13.68
C PRO A 41 18.19 -13.37 -13.40
N GLN A 42 16.94 -13.81 -13.24
CA GLN A 42 15.87 -12.94 -12.75
C GLN A 42 16.24 -12.42 -11.36
N GLY A 43 16.06 -11.12 -11.11
CA GLY A 43 16.31 -10.52 -9.80
C GLY A 43 15.42 -11.10 -8.72
N ASP A 44 15.93 -11.13 -7.49
CA ASP A 44 15.20 -11.64 -6.33
C ASP A 44 13.92 -10.84 -6.08
N GLN A 45 12.88 -11.51 -5.59
CA GLN A 45 11.67 -10.84 -5.12
C GLN A 45 12.05 -9.94 -3.94
N GLY A 46 11.64 -8.67 -3.99
CA GLY A 46 11.86 -7.72 -2.89
C GLY A 46 11.26 -8.24 -1.57
N PRO A 47 11.79 -7.80 -0.41
CA PRO A 47 11.27 -8.23 0.88
C PRO A 47 9.79 -7.86 0.99
N GLN A 48 9.01 -8.74 1.63
CA GLN A 48 7.65 -8.41 2.03
C GLN A 48 7.71 -7.21 2.99
N GLY A 49 6.89 -6.18 2.73
CA GLY A 49 6.80 -5.02 3.63
C GLY A 49 6.40 -5.44 5.05
N ASP A 50 6.84 -4.67 6.04
CA ASP A 50 6.52 -4.94 7.44
C ASP A 50 4.99 -4.98 7.66
N PRO A 51 4.48 -5.91 8.48
CA PRO A 51 3.06 -5.95 8.82
C PRO A 51 2.63 -4.61 9.46
N GLY A 52 1.66 -3.92 8.86
CA GLY A 52 1.04 -2.76 9.50
C GLY A 52 0.24 -3.19 10.73
N THR A 53 0.67 -2.80 11.93
CA THR A 53 -0.11 -2.99 13.15
C THR A 53 -1.10 -1.85 13.32
N ALA A 54 -2.24 -1.91 12.61
CA ALA A 54 -3.38 -1.07 12.98
C ALA A 54 -3.91 -1.61 14.32
N ASN A 55 -3.51 -1.00 15.43
CA ASN A 55 -4.00 -1.33 16.76
C ASN A 55 -5.44 -0.81 16.89
N VAL A 56 -6.42 -1.55 16.38
CA VAL A 56 -7.84 -1.16 16.48
C VAL A 56 -8.31 -1.30 17.93
N ILE A 57 -8.76 -0.20 18.53
CA ILE A 57 -9.30 -0.14 19.89
C ILE A 57 -10.82 0.03 19.79
N TYR A 58 -11.60 -0.80 20.48
CA TYR A 58 -13.05 -0.68 20.49
C TYR A 58 -13.58 -0.64 21.93
N SER A 59 -14.68 0.09 22.13
CA SER A 59 -15.41 0.09 23.39
C SER A 59 -16.32 -1.13 23.52
N ASP A 60 -16.75 -1.41 24.76
CA ASP A 60 -17.97 -2.18 24.98
C ASP A 60 -19.19 -1.41 24.42
N TRP A 61 -20.33 -2.11 24.31
CA TRP A 61 -21.59 -1.44 23.99
C TRP A 61 -22.06 -0.64 25.21
N ILE A 62 -22.37 0.62 24.98
CA ILE A 62 -22.80 1.60 25.98
C ILE A 62 -24.30 1.77 25.81
N THR A 63 -25.08 1.49 26.84
CA THR A 63 -26.53 1.64 26.81
C THR A 63 -26.93 3.09 26.52
N ARG A 64 -27.97 3.27 25.71
CA ARG A 64 -28.58 4.58 25.46
C ARG A 64 -29.08 5.18 26.77
N ASP A 65 -28.56 6.35 27.08
CA ASP A 65 -28.81 7.13 28.30
C ASP A 65 -28.66 8.62 27.96
N PHE A 66 -29.58 9.11 27.13
CA PHE A 66 -29.56 10.50 26.68
C PHE A 66 -29.89 11.46 27.83
N GLU A 67 -29.24 12.63 27.87
CA GLU A 67 -29.34 13.57 28.99
C GLU A 67 -30.78 14.06 29.27
N ASN A 68 -31.61 14.15 28.24
CA ASN A 68 -33.03 14.51 28.38
C ASN A 68 -33.96 13.29 28.28
N GLU A 69 -34.70 13.02 29.36
CA GLU A 69 -35.70 11.95 29.44
C GLU A 69 -37.02 12.28 28.70
N ALA A 70 -37.26 13.56 28.41
CA ALA A 70 -38.46 14.03 27.72
C ALA A 70 -38.22 14.21 26.21
N ALA A 71 -39.30 14.13 25.43
CA ALA A 71 -39.23 14.36 23.99
C ALA A 71 -38.69 15.76 23.69
N SER A 72 -37.67 15.82 22.84
CA SER A 72 -36.93 17.05 22.55
C SER A 72 -36.56 17.15 21.07
N GLU A 73 -36.31 18.37 20.60
CA GLU A 73 -35.79 18.62 19.25
C GLU A 73 -34.36 18.09 19.10
N THR A 74 -33.56 18.19 20.16
CA THR A 74 -32.19 17.68 20.23
C THR A 74 -31.94 16.98 21.55
N ASN A 75 -30.96 16.07 21.58
CA ASN A 75 -30.48 15.42 22.80
C ASN A 75 -29.03 14.94 22.59
N GLU A 76 -28.34 14.62 23.67
CA GLU A 76 -26.95 14.14 23.61
C GLU A 76 -26.65 13.13 24.72
N GLN A 77 -25.57 12.36 24.51
CA GLN A 77 -25.05 11.41 25.48
C GLN A 77 -23.52 11.38 25.41
N LEU A 78 -22.85 11.54 26.55
CA LEU A 78 -21.42 11.29 26.68
C LEU A 78 -21.14 9.78 26.59
N LEU A 79 -20.31 9.38 25.62
CA LEU A 79 -19.83 8.00 25.53
C LEU A 79 -18.54 7.79 26.34
N THR A 80 -17.59 8.72 26.20
CA THR A 80 -16.30 8.65 26.91
C THR A 80 -15.57 9.98 26.86
N SER A 81 -14.56 10.11 27.72
CA SER A 81 -13.59 11.19 27.71
C SER A 81 -12.18 10.62 27.55
N PHE A 82 -11.42 11.20 26.64
CA PHE A 82 -10.02 10.89 26.39
C PHE A 82 -9.15 11.91 27.13
N THR A 83 -8.20 11.44 27.92
CA THR A 83 -7.15 12.27 28.50
C THR A 83 -6.07 12.58 27.47
N THR A 84 -5.17 13.51 27.80
CA THR A 84 -4.06 13.89 26.92
C THR A 84 -3.25 12.68 26.45
N GLY A 85 -3.23 12.45 25.13
CA GLY A 85 -2.48 11.39 24.47
C GLY A 85 -3.24 10.08 24.25
N GLU A 86 -4.49 9.96 24.73
CA GLU A 86 -5.33 8.77 24.46
C GLU A 86 -6.07 8.85 23.12
N PHE A 87 -6.27 10.06 22.58
CA PHE A 87 -6.88 10.31 21.28
C PHE A 87 -6.28 11.56 20.65
N ASP A 88 -5.80 11.43 19.42
CA ASP A 88 -5.28 12.51 18.60
C ASP A 88 -6.27 12.87 17.48
N LEU A 89 -6.88 14.05 17.57
CA LEU A 89 -7.83 14.57 16.57
C LEU A 89 -7.22 14.76 15.18
N ALA A 90 -5.90 14.87 15.07
CA ALA A 90 -5.23 15.08 13.79
C ALA A 90 -4.93 13.77 13.05
N GLU A 91 -4.71 12.68 13.78
CA GLU A 91 -4.14 11.44 13.23
C GLU A 91 -5.07 10.23 13.42
N ASP A 92 -5.85 10.19 14.49
CA ASP A 92 -6.70 9.06 14.81
C ASP A 92 -8.03 9.13 14.07
N ILE A 93 -8.52 7.97 13.65
CA ILE A 93 -9.86 7.81 13.09
C ILE A 93 -10.79 7.32 14.19
N LEU A 94 -11.91 8.01 14.34
CA LEU A 94 -13.00 7.59 15.21
C LEU A 94 -14.21 7.15 14.38
N LEU A 95 -14.69 5.94 14.65
CA LEU A 95 -15.93 5.40 14.11
C LEU A 95 -16.91 5.18 15.25
N VAL A 96 -18.17 5.61 15.08
CA VAL A 96 -19.24 5.39 16.06
C VAL A 96 -20.34 4.56 15.41
N PHE A 97 -20.87 3.59 16.18
CA PHE A 97 -21.91 2.67 15.74
C PHE A 97 -23.06 2.68 16.75
N GLY A 98 -24.28 2.66 16.23
CA GLY A 98 -25.50 2.38 16.99
C GLY A 98 -25.95 0.94 16.75
N ARG A 99 -26.40 0.27 17.80
CA ARG A 99 -27.02 -1.06 17.75
C ARG A 99 -28.44 -0.99 18.27
N ARG A 100 -29.33 -1.76 17.64
CA ARG A 100 -30.68 -2.02 18.13
C ARG A 100 -31.00 -3.50 18.12
N GLU A 101 -31.81 -3.95 19.06
CA GLU A 101 -32.38 -5.29 19.10
C GLU A 101 -33.68 -5.32 18.28
N VAL A 102 -33.73 -6.17 17.25
CA VAL A 102 -34.96 -6.41 16.47
C VAL A 102 -35.80 -7.49 17.15
N ASN A 103 -35.13 -8.48 17.73
CA ASN A 103 -35.69 -9.52 18.60
C ASN A 103 -34.55 -10.20 19.36
N ALA A 104 -34.89 -11.16 20.23
CA ALA A 104 -33.95 -11.84 21.14
C ALA A 104 -32.72 -12.51 20.49
N ILE A 105 -32.70 -12.71 19.16
CA ILE A 105 -31.56 -13.31 18.45
C ILE A 105 -31.02 -12.45 17.30
N VAL A 106 -31.68 -11.34 16.98
CA VAL A 106 -31.29 -10.46 15.86
C VAL A 106 -31.08 -9.05 16.36
N SER A 107 -29.86 -8.55 16.18
CA SER A 107 -29.52 -7.15 16.33
C SER A 107 -29.14 -6.53 15.00
N GLU A 108 -29.47 -5.26 14.83
CA GLU A 108 -29.02 -4.45 13.71
C GLU A 108 -27.99 -3.44 14.18
N VAL A 109 -26.89 -3.30 13.43
CA VAL A 109 -25.86 -2.29 13.66
C VAL A 109 -25.85 -1.31 12.48
N ARG A 110 -25.66 -0.03 12.76
CA ARG A 110 -25.44 1.04 11.77
C ARG A 110 -24.30 1.94 12.24
N GLN A 111 -23.52 2.42 11.30
CA GLN A 111 -22.51 3.43 11.55
C GLN A 111 -23.17 4.82 11.61
N LEU A 112 -22.68 5.68 12.50
CA LEU A 112 -23.07 7.09 12.55
C LEU A 112 -22.12 7.92 11.66
N PRO A 113 -22.62 9.00 11.03
CA PRO A 113 -23.97 9.52 11.13
C PRO A 113 -25.02 8.65 10.42
N PHE A 114 -26.25 8.64 10.94
CA PHE A 114 -27.37 7.86 10.42
C PHE A 114 -28.65 8.70 10.41
N ILE A 115 -29.39 8.66 9.30
CA ILE A 115 -30.69 9.32 9.16
C ILE A 115 -31.79 8.26 9.17
N LEU A 116 -32.70 8.37 10.13
CA LEU A 116 -33.93 7.59 10.17
C LEU A 116 -35.06 8.40 9.54
N ALA A 117 -35.13 8.36 8.21
CA ALA A 117 -36.09 9.14 7.44
C ALA A 117 -37.56 8.87 7.85
N GLY A 118 -37.88 7.67 8.32
CA GLY A 118 -39.23 7.32 8.75
C GLY A 118 -39.70 8.00 10.04
N GLN A 119 -38.80 8.59 10.82
CA GLN A 119 -39.10 9.33 12.06
C GLN A 119 -38.56 10.76 12.06
N SER A 120 -38.05 11.24 10.92
CA SER A 120 -37.35 12.53 10.82
C SER A 120 -36.20 12.65 11.85
N GLU A 121 -35.48 11.59 12.17
CA GLU A 121 -34.39 11.64 13.16
C GLU A 121 -33.01 11.59 12.49
N TYR A 122 -32.07 12.34 13.04
CA TYR A 122 -30.65 12.28 12.74
C TYR A 122 -29.88 11.84 13.98
N TYR A 123 -28.95 10.91 13.79
CA TYR A 123 -28.02 10.43 14.79
C TYR A 123 -26.61 10.74 14.31
N GLY A 124 -25.88 11.56 15.07
CA GLY A 124 -24.50 11.94 14.81
C GLY A 124 -23.63 11.76 16.04
N PHE A 125 -22.37 12.16 15.92
CA PHE A 125 -21.46 12.21 17.05
C PHE A 125 -20.54 13.42 16.91
N GLU A 126 -20.11 13.95 18.05
CA GLU A 126 -19.15 15.03 18.14
C GLU A 126 -17.97 14.61 19.02
N VAL A 127 -16.77 15.02 18.62
CA VAL A 127 -15.61 15.05 19.51
C VAL A 127 -15.24 16.49 19.79
N ALA A 128 -15.38 16.90 21.05
CA ALA A 128 -15.05 18.25 21.49
C ALA A 128 -13.79 18.22 22.37
N SER A 129 -12.80 19.05 22.04
CA SER A 129 -11.63 19.25 22.89
C SER A 129 -11.95 20.17 24.07
N PHE A 130 -11.34 19.88 25.21
CA PHE A 130 -11.34 20.75 26.38
C PHE A 130 -9.94 20.78 27.02
N SER A 131 -9.76 21.64 28.01
CA SER A 131 -8.48 21.72 28.72
C SER A 131 -8.15 20.38 29.40
N GLY A 132 -7.18 19.64 28.85
CA GLY A 132 -6.72 18.36 29.38
C GLY A 132 -7.30 17.11 28.73
N GLY A 133 -8.06 17.23 27.62
CA GLY A 133 -8.59 16.06 26.92
C GLY A 133 -9.60 16.39 25.82
N SER A 134 -10.34 15.36 25.41
CA SER A 134 -11.46 15.45 24.47
C SER A 134 -12.62 14.58 24.96
N SER A 135 -13.86 14.95 24.66
CA SER A 135 -15.05 14.15 24.95
C SER A 135 -15.71 13.69 23.67
N LEU A 136 -16.09 12.41 23.61
CA LEU A 136 -16.92 11.87 22.55
C LEU A 136 -18.38 11.83 23.02
N ARG A 137 -19.26 12.51 22.28
CA ARG A 137 -20.70 12.51 22.50
C ARG A 137 -21.43 11.97 21.28
N VAL A 138 -22.53 11.26 21.51
CA VAL A 138 -23.55 11.05 20.49
C VAL A 138 -24.54 12.19 20.60
N GLU A 139 -24.93 12.74 19.45
CA GLU A 139 -25.89 13.83 19.35
C GLU A 139 -27.02 13.42 18.43
N VAL A 140 -28.23 13.76 18.82
CA VAL A 140 -29.44 13.42 18.06
C VAL A 140 -30.29 14.66 17.86
N SER A 141 -30.96 14.72 16.72
CA SER A 141 -31.86 15.83 16.39
C SER A 141 -33.04 15.39 15.51
N THR A 142 -34.14 16.10 15.63
CA THR A 142 -35.24 16.01 14.67
C THR A 142 -34.95 16.87 13.45
N LEU A 143 -35.42 16.42 12.29
CA LEU A 143 -35.19 17.04 10.98
C LEU A 143 -36.39 17.89 10.52
N ASP A 144 -37.51 17.83 11.25
CA ASP A 144 -38.78 18.47 10.93
C ASP A 144 -39.21 19.52 11.96
N GLY A 145 -38.38 19.80 12.97
CA GLY A 145 -38.70 20.70 14.08
C GLY A 145 -39.70 20.12 15.09
N GLY A 146 -40.02 18.82 14.98
CA GLY A 146 -40.78 18.09 16.00
C GLY A 146 -39.92 17.71 17.21
N THR A 147 -40.50 16.95 18.14
CA THR A 147 -39.78 16.43 19.32
C THR A 147 -39.86 14.91 19.34
N ASN A 148 -38.75 14.24 19.67
CA ASN A 148 -38.68 12.78 19.75
C ASN A 148 -37.94 12.31 21.02
N LEU A 149 -38.14 11.05 21.38
CA LEU A 149 -37.43 10.36 22.46
C LEU A 149 -36.15 9.63 21.98
N PHE A 150 -35.89 9.61 20.66
CA PHE A 150 -34.72 8.98 20.04
C PHE A 150 -34.49 7.54 20.53
N THR A 151 -35.42 6.66 20.21
CA THR A 151 -35.47 5.27 20.72
C THR A 151 -35.02 4.24 19.71
N PHE A 152 -34.46 4.66 18.57
CA PHE A 152 -34.13 3.72 17.49
C PHE A 152 -32.95 2.81 17.80
N PHE A 153 -31.93 3.32 18.48
CA PHE A 153 -30.78 2.55 18.95
C PHE A 153 -30.89 2.31 20.45
N ASP A 154 -30.54 1.10 20.88
CA ASP A 154 -30.51 0.70 22.29
C ASP A 154 -29.14 0.95 22.91
N GLU A 155 -28.07 0.88 22.10
CA GLU A 155 -26.68 1.00 22.55
C GLU A 155 -25.79 1.64 21.48
N PHE A 156 -24.67 2.18 21.94
CA PHE A 156 -23.62 2.78 21.11
C PHE A 156 -22.26 2.13 21.36
N ARG A 157 -21.39 2.17 20.36
CA ARG A 157 -19.99 1.74 20.46
C ARG A 157 -19.12 2.69 19.66
N TYR A 158 -17.91 2.95 20.13
CA TYR A 158 -16.90 3.63 19.34
C TYR A 158 -15.71 2.71 19.06
N VAL A 159 -15.01 3.00 17.96
CA VAL A 159 -13.78 2.35 17.52
C VAL A 159 -12.78 3.42 17.18
N ILE A 160 -11.61 3.35 17.81
CA ILE A 160 -10.45 4.19 17.52
C ILE A 160 -9.49 3.36 16.67
N ILE A 161 -9.10 3.93 15.54
CA ILE A 161 -7.99 3.43 14.74
C ILE A 161 -6.89 4.49 14.90
N PRO A 162 -5.88 4.23 15.74
CA PRO A 162 -4.80 5.15 15.95
C PRO A 162 -4.11 5.49 14.63
N GLY A 163 -3.68 6.73 14.50
CA GLY A 163 -2.88 7.20 13.39
C GLY A 163 -1.67 6.32 13.17
N GLY A 164 -1.51 5.87 11.93
CA GLY A 164 -0.33 5.13 11.48
C GLY A 164 0.72 6.07 10.88
N GLN A 165 1.46 5.57 9.90
CA GLN A 165 2.26 6.46 9.06
C GLN A 165 1.33 7.31 8.20
N ALA A 166 1.49 8.64 8.25
CA ALA A 166 0.79 9.55 7.35
C ALA A 166 0.98 9.06 5.90
N ALA A 167 -0.07 9.18 5.08
CA ALA A 167 -0.01 8.83 3.67
C ALA A 167 0.88 9.83 2.91
N GLY A 168 2.19 9.72 3.11
CA GLY A 168 3.18 10.28 2.23
C GLY A 168 3.15 9.48 0.94
N LYS A 169 2.44 9.97 -0.08
CA LYS A 169 3.16 10.05 -1.35
C LYS A 169 4.43 10.80 -1.00
N SER A 170 5.55 10.08 -0.96
CA SER A 170 6.88 10.67 -0.88
C SER A 170 6.86 11.99 -1.66
N THR A 171 6.76 13.12 -0.97
CA THR A 171 6.89 14.47 -1.55
C THR A 171 8.34 14.73 -1.94
N GLN A 172 9.20 13.73 -1.76
CA GLN A 172 10.46 13.66 -2.44
C GLN A 172 10.19 13.22 -3.88
N ASP A 173 10.46 14.14 -4.80
CA ASP A 173 10.51 13.89 -6.23
C ASP A 173 11.59 12.82 -6.47
N LEU A 174 11.20 11.55 -6.41
CA LEU A 174 12.10 10.39 -6.49
C LEU A 174 12.92 10.42 -7.77
N GLN A 175 12.44 11.11 -8.81
CA GLN A 175 13.14 11.33 -10.07
C GLN A 175 14.39 12.24 -9.91
N LYS A 176 14.49 13.00 -8.83
CA LYS A 176 15.63 13.89 -8.52
C LYS A 176 16.60 13.29 -7.50
N MET A 177 16.33 12.09 -7.01
CA MET A 177 17.17 11.43 -6.01
C MET A 177 18.18 10.49 -6.68
N SER A 178 19.38 10.42 -6.10
CA SER A 178 20.33 9.35 -6.43
C SER A 178 19.79 7.99 -5.97
N TYR A 179 20.30 6.92 -6.57
CA TYR A 179 19.93 5.55 -6.20
C TYR A 179 20.14 5.31 -4.70
N GLU A 180 21.24 5.81 -4.13
CA GLU A 180 21.58 5.70 -2.71
C GLU A 180 20.65 6.49 -1.79
N GLU A 181 20.06 7.58 -2.27
CA GLU A 181 19.07 8.36 -1.53
C GLU A 181 17.70 7.67 -1.55
N VAL A 182 17.31 7.13 -2.71
CA VAL A 182 16.07 6.33 -2.83
C VAL A 182 16.15 5.08 -1.96
N THR A 183 17.28 4.37 -1.95
CA THR A 183 17.43 3.17 -1.10
C THR A 183 17.34 3.50 0.38
N LYS A 184 17.85 4.66 0.83
CA LYS A 184 17.66 5.12 2.21
C LYS A 184 16.22 5.50 2.52
N VAL A 185 15.54 6.20 1.62
CA VAL A 185 14.13 6.60 1.79
C VAL A 185 13.21 5.40 1.95
N PHE A 186 13.48 4.32 1.19
CA PHE A 186 12.69 3.09 1.20
C PHE A 186 13.30 1.95 2.04
N ASN A 187 14.36 2.20 2.82
CA ASN A 187 15.07 1.18 3.59
C ASN A 187 15.49 -0.07 2.79
N ILE A 188 15.88 0.12 1.53
CA ILE A 188 16.42 -0.92 0.66
C ILE A 188 17.92 -1.09 1.00
N LYS A 189 18.32 -2.31 1.35
CA LYS A 189 19.70 -2.68 1.68
C LYS A 189 20.45 -3.25 0.49
#